data_AF-A0A1V4UZI7-F1
#
_entry.id   AF-A0A1V4UZI7-F1
#
_cell.length_a   1.000
_cell.length_b   1.000
_cell.length_c   1.000
_cell.angle_alpha   90.00
_cell.angle_beta   90.00
_cell.angle_gamma   90.00
#
_symmetry.space_group_name_H-M   'P 1'
#
loop_
_entity.id
_entity.type
_entity.pdbx_description
1 polymer ?
#
loop_
_entity_poly.entity_id
_entity_poly.type
_entity_poly.pdbx_seq_one_letter_code
_entity_poly.pdbx_strand_id
1 'polypeptide(L)'
;MTTPDSFLAFWASGNGKTSDPAHALYAAHKDAVERIQALRASALSLIQPVKNAKGAWVPGFGPDTIDEAANIGSETERWSGELEAIADDIAAFLDLSDGRLTLTEFVGDRNVNSNRISRAEMQAAAAVQHAIQIHPGADLQELQRVPTVSEAYNRLKQVKDECGPVLKDMETRLSKIRELLADYA
;
A
#
# COMPACT_ATOMS: atom_id res chain seq x y z
N MET A 1 -6.73 7.89 12.43
CA MET A 1 -6.77 7.02 11.24
C MET A 1 -5.88 7.65 10.20
N THR A 2 -5.04 6.85 9.54
CA THR A 2 -4.26 7.29 8.38
C THR A 2 -5.22 7.57 7.22
N THR A 3 -5.04 8.70 6.53
CA THR A 3 -5.89 9.14 5.42
C THR A 3 -5.07 9.28 4.13
N PRO A 4 -5.72 9.35 2.95
CA PRO A 4 -5.03 9.66 1.70
C PRO A 4 -4.15 10.93 1.79
N ASP A 5 -4.63 11.99 2.44
CA ASP A 5 -3.84 13.21 2.64
C ASP A 5 -2.55 12.96 3.44
N SER A 6 -2.62 12.15 4.50
CA SER A 6 -1.43 11.81 5.28
C SER A 6 -0.44 10.94 4.50
N PHE A 7 -0.95 10.09 3.60
CA PHE A 7 -0.12 9.32 2.67
C PHE A 7 0.62 10.23 1.70
N LEU A 8 -0.10 11.14 1.04
CA LEU A 8 0.49 12.10 0.11
C LEU A 8 1.52 12.99 0.82
N ALA A 9 1.22 13.46 2.04
CA ALA A 9 2.12 14.29 2.83
C ALA A 9 3.41 13.55 3.21
N PHE A 10 3.31 12.27 3.60
CA PHE A 10 4.46 11.43 3.93
C PHE A 10 5.42 11.27 2.75
N TRP A 11 4.89 11.03 1.56
CA TRP A 11 5.71 10.88 0.35
C TRP A 11 6.26 12.21 -0.16
N ALA A 12 5.47 13.28 -0.09
CA ALA A 12 5.90 14.62 -0.45
C ALA A 12 7.05 15.15 0.42
N SER A 13 7.11 14.74 1.69
CA SER A 13 8.19 15.15 2.60
C SER A 13 9.49 14.35 2.43
N GLY A 14 9.53 13.36 1.53
CA GLY A 14 10.70 12.51 1.31
C GLY A 14 10.97 11.51 2.44
N ASN A 15 9.98 11.21 3.29
CA ASN A 15 10.13 10.26 4.39
C ASN A 15 10.18 8.79 3.91
N GLY A 16 9.60 8.51 2.74
CA GLY A 16 9.59 7.19 2.14
C GLY A 16 10.71 6.97 1.12
N LYS A 17 11.05 5.71 0.85
CA LYS A 17 12.01 5.33 -0.19
C LYS A 17 11.27 5.15 -1.51
N THR A 18 11.78 5.73 -2.59
CA THR A 18 11.21 5.60 -3.95
C THR A 18 11.21 4.16 -4.47
N SER A 19 12.02 3.27 -3.87
CA SER A 19 12.04 1.85 -4.15
C SER A 19 10.91 1.06 -3.48
N ASP A 20 10.15 1.66 -2.56
CA ASP A 20 8.99 1.00 -1.98
C ASP A 20 7.85 0.96 -3.00
N PRO A 21 7.18 -0.18 -3.22
CA PRO A 21 6.10 -0.30 -4.20
C PRO A 21 4.95 0.69 -3.99
N ALA A 22 4.66 1.09 -2.75
CA ALA A 22 3.59 2.06 -2.47
C ALA A 22 3.92 3.47 -3.02
N HIS A 23 5.18 3.78 -3.31
CA HIS A 23 5.56 5.05 -3.94
C HIS A 23 4.92 5.23 -5.33
N ALA A 24 4.58 4.14 -6.02
CA ALA A 24 3.96 4.20 -7.35
C ALA A 24 2.61 4.94 -7.33
N LEU A 25 1.78 4.73 -6.29
CA LEU A 25 0.53 5.45 -6.09
C LEU A 25 0.75 6.96 -5.89
N TYR A 26 1.76 7.33 -5.10
CA TYR A 26 2.12 8.74 -4.92
C TYR A 26 2.61 9.36 -6.23
N ALA A 27 3.46 8.65 -6.98
CA ALA A 27 3.98 9.13 -8.26
C ALA A 27 2.85 9.33 -9.27
N ALA A 28 1.91 8.40 -9.37
CA ALA A 28 0.74 8.50 -10.26
C ALA A 28 -0.16 9.68 -9.86
N HIS A 29 -0.46 9.83 -8.57
CA HIS A 29 -1.23 10.97 -8.07
C HIS A 29 -0.53 12.30 -8.43
N LYS A 30 0.78 12.37 -8.23
CA LYS A 30 1.57 13.55 -8.55
C LYS A 30 1.56 13.87 -10.05
N ASP A 31 1.75 12.88 -10.93
CA ASP A 31 1.69 13.08 -12.38
C ASP A 31 0.30 13.56 -12.80
N ALA A 32 -0.79 12.94 -12.33
CA ALA A 32 -2.15 13.36 -12.63
C ALA A 32 -2.41 14.83 -12.24
N VAL A 33 -1.95 15.26 -11.06
CA VAL A 33 -2.02 16.67 -10.63
C VAL A 33 -1.22 17.59 -11.56
N GLU A 34 0.01 17.22 -11.90
CA GLU A 34 0.87 18.00 -12.81
C GLU A 34 0.27 18.10 -14.22
N ARG A 35 -0.33 17.03 -14.73
CA ARG A 35 -1.06 16.98 -16.01
C ARG A 35 -2.25 17.93 -16.03
N ILE A 36 -3.09 17.89 -14.99
CA ILE A 36 -4.22 18.80 -14.85
C ILE A 36 -3.75 20.27 -14.80
N GLN A 37 -2.68 20.55 -14.06
CA GLN A 37 -2.12 21.91 -13.99
C GLN A 37 -1.58 22.38 -15.33
N ALA A 38 -0.87 21.52 -16.07
CA ALA A 38 -0.38 21.83 -17.40
C ALA A 38 -1.52 22.12 -18.39
N LEU A 39 -2.57 21.28 -18.39
CA LEU A 39 -3.77 21.48 -19.23
C LEU A 39 -4.46 22.81 -18.90
N ARG A 40 -4.61 23.14 -17.61
CA ARG A 40 -5.17 24.44 -17.20
C ARG A 40 -4.32 25.61 -17.67
N ALA A 41 -2.99 25.51 -17.58
CA ALA A 41 -2.09 26.54 -18.08
C ALA A 41 -2.20 26.70 -19.61
N SER A 42 -2.30 25.60 -20.35
CA SER A 42 -2.54 25.60 -21.80
C SER A 42 -3.87 26.27 -22.14
N ALA A 43 -4.97 25.93 -21.46
CA ALA A 43 -6.27 26.57 -21.67
C ALA A 43 -6.21 28.10 -21.48
N LEU A 44 -5.51 28.57 -20.44
CA LEU A 44 -5.35 30.00 -20.18
C LEU A 44 -4.58 30.73 -21.30
N SER A 45 -3.62 30.06 -21.95
CA SER A 45 -2.86 30.64 -23.06
C SER A 45 -3.67 30.82 -24.35
N LEU A 46 -4.79 30.09 -24.49
CA LEU A 46 -5.70 30.18 -25.62
C LEU A 46 -6.74 31.32 -25.48
N ILE A 47 -6.83 31.93 -24.29
CA ILE A 47 -7.77 33.03 -24.05
C ILE A 47 -7.30 34.28 -24.82
N GLN A 48 -8.20 34.81 -25.64
CA GLN A 48 -7.99 36.00 -26.45
C GLN A 48 -9.21 36.94 -26.38
N PRO A 49 -9.07 38.22 -26.78
CA PRO A 49 -10.21 39.11 -26.91
C PRO A 49 -11.16 38.62 -28.01
N VAL A 50 -12.42 38.38 -27.68
CA VAL A 50 -13.49 38.00 -28.62
C VAL A 50 -14.70 38.93 -28.46
N LYS A 51 -15.46 39.15 -29.53
CA LYS A 51 -16.72 39.91 -29.44
C LYS A 51 -17.84 39.00 -28.95
N ASN A 52 -18.52 39.42 -27.88
CA ASN A 52 -19.74 38.75 -27.43
C ASN A 52 -20.96 39.09 -28.32
N ALA A 53 -22.12 38.50 -28.02
CA ALA A 53 -23.37 38.75 -28.75
C ALA A 53 -23.83 40.22 -28.78
N LYS A 54 -23.32 41.07 -27.88
CA LYS A 54 -23.59 42.52 -27.84
C LYS A 54 -22.50 43.35 -28.54
N GLY A 55 -21.52 42.70 -29.16
CA GLY A 55 -20.39 43.34 -29.84
C GLY A 55 -19.29 43.85 -28.90
N ALA A 56 -19.38 43.61 -27.59
CA ALA A 56 -18.37 44.02 -26.62
C ALA A 56 -17.21 43.01 -26.57
N TRP A 57 -15.99 43.50 -26.45
CA TRP A 57 -14.79 42.67 -26.30
C TRP A 57 -14.73 42.06 -24.90
N VAL A 58 -14.62 40.73 -24.84
CA VAL A 58 -14.48 39.95 -23.61
C VAL A 58 -13.35 38.92 -23.78
N PRO A 59 -12.68 38.50 -22.71
CA PRO A 59 -11.78 37.34 -22.78
C PRO A 59 -12.57 36.07 -23.08
N GLY A 60 -12.12 35.29 -24.05
CA GLY A 60 -12.72 34.00 -24.40
C GLY A 60 -11.93 33.25 -25.45
N PHE A 61 -12.47 32.12 -25.89
CA PHE A 61 -11.89 31.31 -26.96
C PHE A 61 -12.40 31.81 -28.31
N GLY A 62 -11.47 32.17 -29.20
CA GLY A 62 -11.78 32.55 -30.57
C GLY A 62 -12.05 31.34 -31.47
N PRO A 63 -12.52 31.58 -32.71
CA PRO A 63 -12.88 30.52 -33.66
C PRO A 63 -11.74 29.52 -33.92
N ASP A 64 -10.50 30.02 -33.98
CA ASP A 64 -9.31 29.20 -34.28
C ASP A 64 -8.77 28.43 -33.06
N THR A 65 -9.32 28.70 -31.87
CA THR A 65 -8.84 28.13 -30.58
C THR A 65 -9.92 27.34 -29.84
N ILE A 66 -11.17 27.39 -30.30
CA ILE A 66 -12.30 26.81 -29.56
C ILE A 66 -12.26 25.28 -29.53
N ASP A 67 -11.85 24.64 -30.62
CA ASP A 67 -11.73 23.18 -30.70
C ASP A 67 -10.58 22.66 -29.82
N GLU A 68 -9.44 23.36 -29.81
CA GLU A 68 -8.31 23.04 -28.94
C GLU A 68 -8.69 23.22 -27.45
N ALA A 69 -9.38 24.31 -27.11
CA ALA A 69 -9.89 24.54 -25.77
C ALA A 69 -10.89 23.46 -25.33
N ALA A 70 -11.77 23.01 -26.23
CA ALA A 70 -12.70 21.92 -25.96
C ALA A 70 -11.97 20.59 -25.72
N ASN A 71 -10.93 20.29 -26.52
CA ASN A 71 -10.10 19.11 -26.32
C ASN A 71 -9.35 19.13 -24.97
N ILE A 72 -8.78 20.28 -24.59
CA ILE A 72 -8.15 20.47 -23.28
C ILE A 72 -9.17 20.27 -22.14
N GLY A 73 -10.41 20.75 -22.33
CA GLY A 73 -11.51 20.53 -21.39
C GLY A 73 -11.76 19.03 -21.16
N SER A 74 -11.97 18.28 -22.24
CA SER A 74 -12.17 16.82 -22.19
C SER A 74 -11.01 16.08 -21.53
N GLU A 75 -9.77 16.43 -21.86
CA GLU A 75 -8.58 15.82 -21.24
C GLU A 75 -8.47 16.17 -19.74
N THR A 76 -8.87 17.38 -19.35
CA THR A 76 -8.88 17.79 -17.94
C THR A 76 -9.90 16.97 -17.15
N GLU A 77 -11.09 16.72 -17.71
CA GLU A 77 -12.11 15.86 -17.11
C GLU A 77 -11.62 14.42 -16.98
N ARG A 78 -10.98 13.87 -18.03
CA ARG A 78 -10.38 12.52 -17.98
C ARG A 78 -9.37 12.39 -16.86
N TRP A 79 -8.38 13.28 -16.79
CA TRP A 79 -7.36 13.25 -15.73
C TRP A 79 -7.94 13.52 -14.34
N SER A 80 -9.01 14.30 -14.22
CA SER A 80 -9.68 14.50 -12.93
C SER A 80 -10.34 13.21 -12.44
N GLY A 81 -10.97 12.44 -13.34
CA GLY A 81 -11.50 11.11 -13.03
C GLY A 81 -10.40 10.11 -12.65
N GLU A 82 -9.26 10.15 -13.35
CA GLU A 82 -8.09 9.33 -13.00
C GLU A 82 -7.53 9.72 -11.61
N LEU A 83 -7.45 11.01 -11.29
CA LEU A 83 -7.00 11.47 -9.98
C LEU A 83 -7.90 10.99 -8.84
N GLU A 84 -9.23 10.98 -9.04
CA GLU A 84 -10.19 10.44 -8.09
C GLU A 84 -10.01 8.93 -7.90
N ALA A 85 -9.85 8.17 -8.99
CA ALA A 85 -9.59 6.74 -8.93
C ALA A 85 -8.29 6.41 -8.17
N ILE A 86 -7.23 7.18 -8.40
CA ILE A 86 -5.96 7.03 -7.67
C ILE A 86 -6.14 7.31 -6.17
N ALA A 87 -6.96 8.32 -5.81
CA ALA A 87 -7.25 8.62 -4.42
C ALA A 87 -8.01 7.47 -3.73
N ASP A 88 -8.95 6.83 -4.43
CA ASP A 88 -9.64 5.64 -3.95
C ASP A 88 -8.68 4.45 -3.78
N ASP A 89 -7.75 4.24 -4.71
CA ASP A 89 -6.73 3.19 -4.61
C ASP A 89 -5.76 3.44 -3.45
N ILE A 90 -5.40 4.70 -3.17
CA ILE A 90 -4.64 5.06 -1.96
C ILE A 90 -5.44 4.69 -0.70
N ALA A 91 -6.74 5.00 -0.66
CA ALA A 91 -7.58 4.65 0.47
C ALA A 91 -7.70 3.13 0.66
N ALA A 92 -7.85 2.37 -0.43
CA ALA A 92 -7.90 0.92 -0.41
C ALA A 92 -6.57 0.30 0.04
N PHE A 93 -5.43 0.86 -0.40
CA PHE A 93 -4.11 0.47 0.09
C PHE A 93 -4.00 0.65 1.61
N LEU A 94 -4.42 1.81 2.14
CA LEU A 94 -4.36 2.11 3.57
C LEU A 94 -5.28 1.20 4.39
N ASP A 95 -6.45 0.83 3.89
CA ASP A 95 -7.34 -0.12 4.57
C ASP A 95 -6.70 -1.53 4.64
N LEU A 96 -6.17 -2.00 3.50
CA LEU A 96 -5.52 -3.30 3.41
C LEU A 96 -4.24 -3.36 4.25
N SER A 97 -3.49 -2.26 4.35
CA SER A 97 -2.22 -2.18 5.07
C SER A 97 -2.37 -1.85 6.57
N ASP A 98 -3.60 -1.74 7.08
CA ASP A 98 -3.89 -1.29 8.46
C ASP A 98 -3.27 0.08 8.77
N GLY A 99 -3.39 0.99 7.79
CA GLY A 99 -2.93 2.37 7.88
C GLY A 99 -1.42 2.56 7.76
N ARG A 100 -0.66 1.53 7.35
CA ARG A 100 0.77 1.67 7.04
C ARG A 100 0.96 2.47 5.77
N LEU A 101 1.93 3.37 5.80
CA LEU A 101 2.20 4.32 4.72
C LEU A 101 3.09 3.71 3.64
N THR A 102 3.78 2.62 3.96
CA THR A 102 4.65 1.87 3.06
C THR A 102 4.30 0.39 3.05
N LEU A 103 4.54 -0.29 1.93
CA LEU A 103 4.38 -1.75 1.89
C LEU A 103 5.47 -2.42 2.73
N THR A 104 6.67 -1.82 2.81
CA THR A 104 7.77 -2.34 3.63
C THR A 104 7.39 -2.44 5.11
N GLU A 105 6.70 -1.45 5.69
CA GLU A 105 6.25 -1.51 7.08
C GLU A 105 5.26 -2.66 7.30
N PHE A 106 4.27 -2.82 6.42
CA PHE A 106 3.29 -3.90 6.50
C PHE A 106 3.94 -5.29 6.38
N VAL A 107 4.91 -5.43 5.46
CA VAL A 107 5.75 -6.65 5.34
C VAL A 107 6.59 -6.87 6.60
N GLY A 108 7.10 -5.81 7.21
CA GLY A 108 7.82 -5.85 8.48
C GLY A 108 6.96 -6.47 9.59
N ASP A 109 5.72 -6.00 9.74
CA ASP A 109 4.76 -6.51 10.73
C ASP A 109 4.42 -8.00 10.48
N ARG A 110 4.24 -8.39 9.21
CA ARG A 110 4.06 -9.80 8.83
C ARG A 110 5.28 -10.63 9.22
N ASN A 111 6.48 -10.13 8.97
CA ASN A 111 7.72 -10.84 9.31
C ASN A 111 7.93 -10.96 10.82
N VAL A 112 7.51 -9.99 11.62
CA VAL A 112 7.52 -10.10 13.09
C VAL A 112 6.68 -11.29 13.55
N ASN A 113 5.45 -11.43 13.03
CA ASN A 113 4.57 -12.55 13.37
C ASN A 113 5.14 -13.89 12.89
N SER A 114 5.69 -13.93 11.68
CA SER A 114 6.35 -15.14 11.14
C SER A 114 7.53 -15.57 12.02
N ASN A 115 8.37 -14.61 12.42
CA ASN A 115 9.54 -14.86 13.25
C ASN A 115 9.16 -15.33 14.66
N ARG A 116 8.03 -14.87 15.23
CA ARG A 116 7.53 -15.37 16.51
C ARG A 116 7.24 -16.86 16.43
N ILE A 117 6.55 -17.31 15.37
CA ILE A 117 6.27 -18.74 15.15
C ILE A 117 7.59 -19.50 14.96
N SER A 118 8.46 -19.07 14.06
CA SER A 118 9.73 -19.77 13.79
C SER A 118 10.62 -19.87 15.05
N ARG A 119 10.65 -18.85 15.90
CA ARG A 119 11.36 -18.91 17.18
C ARG A 119 10.76 -19.94 18.13
N ALA A 120 9.44 -20.01 18.23
CA ALA A 120 8.79 -21.02 19.06
C ALA A 120 9.01 -22.45 18.52
N GLU A 121 9.06 -22.62 17.20
CA GLU A 121 9.38 -23.90 16.55
C GLU A 121 10.82 -24.33 16.85
N MET A 122 11.79 -23.41 16.74
CA MET A 122 13.18 -23.67 17.09
C MET A 122 13.34 -24.03 18.58
N GLN A 123 12.62 -23.34 19.47
CA GLN A 123 12.63 -23.65 20.91
C GLN A 123 12.06 -25.04 21.22
N ALA A 124 10.94 -25.41 20.60
CA ALA A 124 10.38 -26.76 20.73
C ALA A 124 11.33 -27.84 20.19
N ALA A 125 11.95 -27.60 19.02
CA ALA A 125 12.94 -28.51 18.45
C ALA A 125 14.18 -28.68 19.35
N ALA A 126 14.70 -27.56 19.88
CA ALA A 126 15.84 -27.59 20.80
C ALA A 126 15.52 -28.33 22.11
N ALA A 127 14.31 -28.14 22.66
CA ALA A 127 13.86 -28.86 23.85
C ALA A 127 13.83 -30.37 23.61
N VAL A 128 13.32 -30.82 22.45
CA VAL A 128 13.32 -32.24 22.07
C VAL A 128 14.73 -32.77 21.92
N GLN A 129 15.61 -32.06 21.21
CA GLN A 129 17.00 -32.48 21.04
C GLN A 129 17.72 -32.63 22.39
N HIS A 130 17.50 -31.70 23.30
CA HIS A 130 18.07 -31.76 24.63
C HIS A 130 17.49 -32.94 25.45
N ALA A 131 16.18 -33.18 25.36
CA ALA A 131 15.53 -34.31 26.02
C ALA A 131 16.06 -35.65 25.50
N ILE A 132 16.32 -35.80 24.19
CA ILE A 132 16.95 -37.00 23.62
C ILE A 132 18.35 -37.26 24.21
N GLN A 133 19.12 -36.19 24.44
CA GLN A 133 20.47 -36.31 25.03
C GLN A 133 20.40 -36.78 26.49
N ILE A 134 19.42 -36.30 27.26
CA ILE A 134 19.24 -36.65 28.67
C ILE A 134 18.58 -38.04 28.84
N HIS A 135 17.67 -38.39 27.93
CA HIS A 135 16.89 -39.62 27.95
C HIS A 135 17.19 -40.47 26.70
N PRO A 136 18.40 -41.04 26.57
CA PRO A 136 18.76 -41.83 25.41
C PRO A 136 17.89 -43.09 25.32
N GLY A 137 17.30 -43.33 24.15
CA GLY A 137 16.42 -44.47 23.90
C GLY A 137 14.95 -44.27 24.27
N ALA A 138 14.60 -43.10 24.84
CA ALA A 138 13.20 -42.75 25.05
C ALA A 138 12.46 -42.56 23.73
N ASP A 139 11.22 -43.04 23.66
CA ASP A 139 10.37 -42.84 22.50
C ASP A 139 9.74 -41.43 22.46
N LEU A 140 9.02 -41.12 21.38
CA LEU A 140 8.42 -39.79 21.21
C LEU A 140 7.38 -39.46 22.30
N GLN A 141 6.61 -40.44 22.78
CA GLN A 141 5.60 -40.20 23.82
C GLN A 141 6.27 -39.96 25.18
N GLU A 142 7.35 -40.67 25.46
CA GLU A 142 8.15 -40.48 26.67
C GLU A 142 8.82 -39.09 26.67
N LEU A 143 9.40 -38.67 25.54
CA LEU A 143 10.00 -37.35 25.39
C LEU A 143 8.96 -36.22 25.51
N GLN A 144 7.74 -36.41 25.00
CA GLN A 144 6.65 -35.43 25.14
C GLN A 144 6.19 -35.23 26.60
N ARG A 145 6.43 -36.20 27.48
CA ARG A 145 6.14 -36.10 28.93
C ARG A 145 7.24 -35.36 29.71
N VAL A 146 8.41 -35.13 29.10
CA VAL A 146 9.46 -34.32 29.71
C VAL A 146 8.93 -32.88 29.87
N PRO A 147 8.95 -32.29 31.09
CA PRO A 147 8.33 -30.98 31.34
C PRO A 147 8.79 -29.89 30.38
N THR A 148 10.09 -29.79 30.11
CA THR A 148 10.66 -28.79 29.20
C THR A 148 10.18 -28.93 27.76
N VAL A 149 9.98 -30.16 27.29
CA VAL A 149 9.42 -30.44 25.96
C VAL A 149 7.95 -30.07 25.93
N SER A 150 7.18 -30.52 26.92
CA SER A 150 5.74 -30.22 27.03
C SER A 150 5.48 -28.71 27.08
N GLU A 151 6.24 -27.97 27.90
CA GLU A 151 6.18 -26.51 28.00
C GLU A 151 6.51 -25.82 26.68
N ALA A 152 7.56 -26.26 25.98
CA ALA A 152 7.94 -25.69 24.69
C ALA A 152 6.88 -25.93 23.60
N TYR A 153 6.26 -27.11 23.58
CA TYR A 153 5.15 -27.41 22.66
C TYR A 153 3.88 -26.62 23.00
N ASN A 154 3.56 -26.44 24.29
CA ASN A 154 2.43 -25.60 24.72
C ASN A 154 2.66 -24.15 24.31
N ARG A 155 3.89 -23.64 24.45
CA ARG A 155 4.26 -22.29 24.00
C ARG A 155 4.17 -22.15 22.48
N LEU A 156 4.66 -23.15 21.74
CA LEU A 156 4.53 -23.20 20.28
C LEU A 156 3.06 -23.16 19.85
N LYS A 157 2.22 -23.97 20.49
CA LYS A 157 0.78 -23.98 20.22
C LYS A 157 0.16 -22.61 20.47
N GLN A 158 0.42 -22.00 21.63
CA GLN A 158 -0.08 -20.66 21.95
C GLN A 158 0.35 -19.63 20.90
N VAL A 159 1.63 -19.61 20.51
CA VAL A 159 2.13 -18.67 19.51
C VAL A 159 1.51 -18.91 18.13
N LYS A 160 1.26 -20.16 17.74
CA LYS A 160 0.55 -20.51 16.50
C LYS A 160 -0.91 -20.08 16.53
N ASP A 161 -1.59 -20.27 17.65
CA ASP A 161 -2.99 -19.87 17.84
C ASP A 161 -3.14 -18.33 17.80
N GLU A 162 -2.16 -17.59 18.36
CA GLU A 162 -2.13 -16.12 18.32
C GLU A 162 -1.73 -15.56 16.95
N CYS A 163 -0.63 -16.04 16.35
CA CYS A 163 -0.01 -15.42 15.18
C CYS A 163 -0.47 -16.05 13.86
N GLY A 164 -0.91 -17.31 13.85
CA GLY A 164 -1.28 -18.05 12.65
C GLY A 164 -2.44 -17.41 11.87
N PRO A 165 -3.58 -17.10 12.52
CA PRO A 165 -4.70 -16.42 11.87
C PRO A 165 -4.30 -15.03 11.34
N VAL A 166 -3.53 -14.27 12.12
CA VAL A 166 -3.04 -12.93 11.73
C VAL A 166 -2.15 -13.02 10.49
N LEU A 167 -1.22 -13.97 10.43
CA LEU A 167 -0.36 -14.16 9.26
C LEU A 167 -1.15 -14.48 8.01
N LYS A 168 -2.15 -15.37 8.12
CA LYS A 168 -2.98 -15.75 6.97
C LYS A 168 -3.79 -14.56 6.44
N ASP A 169 -4.32 -13.74 7.33
CA ASP A 169 -5.01 -12.49 6.96
C ASP A 169 -4.04 -11.50 6.29
N MET A 170 -2.87 -11.27 6.88
CA MET A 170 -1.84 -10.40 6.31
C MET A 170 -1.37 -10.87 4.93
N GLU A 171 -1.19 -12.17 4.72
CA GLU A 171 -0.83 -12.74 3.41
C GLU A 171 -1.93 -12.51 2.37
N THR A 172 -3.20 -12.64 2.78
CA THR A 172 -4.35 -12.37 1.90
C THR A 172 -4.40 -10.89 1.50
N ARG A 173 -4.25 -9.98 2.47
CA ARG A 173 -4.20 -8.53 2.22
C ARG A 173 -3.01 -8.15 1.34
N LEU A 174 -1.85 -8.76 1.57
CA LEU A 174 -0.65 -8.52 0.79
C LEU A 174 -0.79 -8.95 -0.67
N SER A 175 -1.53 -10.03 -0.97
CA SER A 175 -1.88 -10.38 -2.35
C SER A 175 -2.69 -9.27 -3.01
N LYS A 176 -3.76 -8.81 -2.33
CA LYS A 176 -4.62 -7.73 -2.84
C LYS A 176 -3.87 -6.42 -3.03
N ILE A 177 -2.98 -6.06 -2.11
CA ILE A 177 -2.13 -4.87 -2.27
C ILE A 177 -1.24 -5.00 -3.51
N ARG A 178 -0.66 -6.18 -3.76
CA ARG A 178 0.17 -6.38 -4.96
C ARG A 178 -0.62 -6.31 -6.25
N GLU A 179 -1.85 -6.83 -6.25
CA GLU A 179 -2.77 -6.71 -7.39
C GLU A 179 -3.09 -5.23 -7.65
N LEU A 180 -3.47 -4.48 -6.62
CA LEU A 180 -3.74 -3.04 -6.71
C LEU A 180 -2.52 -2.26 -7.23
N LEU A 181 -1.32 -2.55 -6.72
CA LEU A 181 -0.10 -1.85 -7.11
C LEU A 181 0.41 -2.25 -8.51
N ALA A 182 -0.04 -3.37 -9.07
CA ALA A 182 0.38 -3.81 -10.41
C ALA A 182 -0.11 -2.86 -11.51
N ASP A 183 -1.22 -2.15 -11.28
CA ASP A 183 -1.76 -1.16 -12.22
C ASP A 183 -0.87 0.10 -12.34
N TYR A 184 0.14 0.22 -11.47
CA TYR A 184 1.03 1.38 -11.36
C TYR A 184 2.51 1.05 -11.64
N ALA A 185 2.82 -0.19 -12.03
CA ALA A 185 4.18 -0.72 -12.16
C ALA A 185 4.78 -0.61 -13.58
#